data_AF-A0A257JZJ6-F1
#
_entry.id   AF-A0A257JZJ6-F1
#
_cell.length_a   1.000
_cell.length_b   1.000
_cell.length_c   1.000
_cell.angle_alpha   90.00
_cell.angle_beta   90.00
_cell.angle_gamma   90.00
#
_symmetry.space_group_name_H-M   'P 1'
#
loop_
_entity.id
_entity.type
_entity.pdbx_description
1 polymer ?
#
loop_
_entity_poly.entity_id
_entity_poly.type
_entity_poly.pdbx_seq_one_letter_code
_entity_poly.pdbx_strand_id
1 'polypeptide(L)'
;MKTKQQYYERQLQNRNLIDRLTGTRPLIYTTKELQAEYRHRTKPDIATVLKPSLRKQLVGGLNLLFPLGLLIYCLSLMLSETDHPIVYPAMLFIVATGWSGLQQTFIPGKYVFTMTLDKHGIRVNNEQIRWQDVHETLMQRKRVSRNLEYIFVVLSKDKRYEYCLNNISMHENEFAAIVEYYKKLGVNDSLPSTSNSVEKNISQIQ
;
A
#
# COMPACT_ATOMS: atom_id res chain seq x y z
N MET A 1 16.57 -13.27 -1.95
CA MET A 1 15.56 -13.83 -2.88
C MET A 1 15.51 -12.93 -4.09
N LYS A 2 15.80 -13.45 -5.28
CA LYS A 2 16.14 -12.60 -6.43
C LYS A 2 15.09 -12.60 -7.55
N THR A 3 14.17 -13.56 -7.56
CA THR A 3 13.23 -13.73 -8.69
C THR A 3 11.79 -14.03 -8.24
N LYS A 4 10.82 -13.69 -9.11
CA LYS A 4 9.39 -14.02 -9.00
C LYS A 4 9.15 -15.48 -8.68
N GLN A 5 9.88 -16.39 -9.33
CA GLN A 5 9.69 -17.83 -9.17
C GLN A 5 10.10 -18.32 -7.77
N GLN A 6 11.25 -17.86 -7.26
CA GLN A 6 11.67 -18.13 -5.87
C GLN A 6 10.66 -17.58 -4.86
N TYR A 7 10.10 -16.40 -5.14
CA TYR A 7 9.07 -15.81 -4.29
C TYR A 7 7.76 -16.61 -4.33
N TYR A 8 7.34 -17.07 -5.51
CA TYR A 8 6.15 -17.89 -5.71
C TYR A 8 6.24 -19.24 -4.97
N GLU A 9 7.39 -19.93 -5.07
CA GLU A 9 7.65 -21.19 -4.35
C GLU A 9 7.61 -21.00 -2.82
N ARG A 10 8.15 -19.89 -2.32
CA ARG A 10 8.07 -19.59 -0.89
C ARG A 10 6.63 -19.34 -0.43
N GLN A 11 5.85 -18.59 -1.22
CA GLN A 11 4.44 -18.35 -0.91
C GLN A 11 3.60 -19.63 -0.99
N LEU A 12 3.99 -20.58 -1.84
CA LEU A 12 3.45 -21.94 -1.88
C LEU A 12 3.71 -22.72 -0.59
N GLN A 13 4.94 -22.66 -0.07
CA GLN A 13 5.31 -23.33 1.18
C GLN A 13 4.59 -22.72 2.39
N ASN A 14 4.43 -21.40 2.41
CA ASN A 14 3.80 -20.66 3.51
C ASN A 14 2.26 -20.65 3.48
N ARG A 15 1.62 -21.49 2.66
CA ARG A 15 0.14 -21.54 2.59
C ARG A 15 -0.47 -22.17 3.83
N ASN A 16 -1.60 -21.62 4.25
CA ASN A 16 -2.47 -22.22 5.24
C ASN A 16 -3.06 -23.55 4.72
N LEU A 17 -3.36 -24.46 5.64
CA LEU A 17 -3.95 -25.78 5.33
C LEU A 17 -5.20 -25.69 4.46
N ILE A 18 -6.07 -24.71 4.72
CA ILE A 18 -7.30 -24.48 3.95
C ILE A 18 -6.98 -24.12 2.50
N ASP A 19 -6.02 -23.23 2.26
CA ASP A 19 -5.63 -22.82 0.89
C ASP A 19 -4.97 -23.96 0.11
N ARG A 20 -4.30 -24.88 0.83
CA ARG A 20 -3.74 -26.11 0.23
C ARG A 20 -4.85 -27.06 -0.20
N LEU A 21 -5.89 -27.23 0.62
CA LEU A 21 -7.03 -28.12 0.34
C LEU A 21 -7.94 -27.57 -0.77
N THR A 22 -8.16 -26.26 -0.83
CA THR A 22 -9.00 -25.64 -1.87
C THR A 22 -8.27 -25.43 -3.20
N GLY A 23 -6.98 -25.79 -3.28
CA GLY A 23 -6.17 -25.60 -4.49
C GLY A 23 -5.92 -24.13 -4.86
N THR A 24 -6.23 -23.18 -3.96
CA THR A 24 -6.12 -21.75 -4.23
C THR A 24 -4.65 -21.34 -4.35
N ARG A 25 -4.25 -20.83 -5.51
CA ARG A 25 -2.86 -20.39 -5.78
C ARG A 25 -2.69 -18.88 -5.53
N PRO A 26 -1.54 -18.41 -4.99
CA PRO A 26 -1.27 -17.00 -4.85
C PRO A 26 -1.09 -16.42 -6.24
N LEU A 27 -1.86 -15.40 -6.55
CA LEU A 27 -1.74 -14.67 -7.80
C LEU A 27 -0.65 -13.62 -7.60
N ILE A 28 0.48 -13.82 -8.26
CA ILE A 28 1.66 -12.95 -8.19
C ILE A 28 2.00 -12.50 -9.60
N TYR A 29 1.96 -11.20 -9.81
CA TYR A 29 2.28 -10.55 -11.08
C TYR A 29 3.54 -9.70 -10.92
N THR A 30 4.30 -9.53 -11.99
CA THR A 30 5.32 -8.48 -12.01
C THR A 30 4.67 -7.14 -12.29
N THR A 31 5.25 -6.04 -11.79
CA THR A 31 4.78 -4.69 -12.16
C THR A 31 4.87 -4.45 -13.67
N LYS A 32 5.78 -5.13 -14.36
CA LYS A 32 5.91 -5.12 -15.82
C LYS A 32 4.72 -5.77 -16.56
N GLU A 33 4.17 -6.85 -16.01
CA GLU A 33 2.99 -7.51 -16.56
C GLU A 33 1.75 -6.63 -16.42
N LEU A 34 1.57 -6.00 -15.25
CA LEU A 34 0.40 -5.16 -14.95
C LEU A 34 0.41 -3.82 -15.68
N GLN A 35 1.58 -3.18 -15.86
CA GLN A 35 1.66 -1.91 -16.61
C GLN A 35 1.26 -2.07 -18.08
N ALA A 36 1.45 -3.27 -18.66
CA ALA A 36 1.22 -3.49 -20.09
C ALA A 36 -0.28 -3.33 -20.45
N GLU A 37 -1.15 -3.59 -19.48
CA GLU A 37 -2.59 -3.39 -19.57
C GLU A 37 -2.99 -1.90 -19.46
N TYR A 38 -2.11 -1.06 -18.90
CA TYR A 38 -2.38 0.36 -18.63
C TYR A 38 -1.51 1.29 -19.49
N ARG A 39 -1.91 1.50 -20.75
CA ARG A 39 -1.31 2.54 -21.62
C ARG A 39 -1.85 3.93 -21.23
N HIS A 40 -1.17 4.56 -20.26
CA HIS A 40 -1.14 5.99 -19.88
C HIS A 40 -2.38 6.89 -20.09
N ARG A 41 -2.74 7.62 -19.02
CA ARG A 41 -3.26 8.99 -19.14
C ARG A 41 -2.49 10.08 -18.41
N THR A 42 -1.54 9.76 -17.53
CA THR A 42 -0.84 10.82 -16.78
C THR A 42 0.63 10.44 -16.57
N LYS A 43 1.54 11.25 -17.07
CA LYS A 43 2.95 11.22 -16.67
C LYS A 43 3.05 11.96 -15.33
N PRO A 44 3.54 11.35 -14.26
CA PRO A 44 3.74 12.06 -13.01
C PRO A 44 4.98 12.97 -13.15
N ASP A 45 4.84 14.25 -12.82
CA ASP A 45 5.83 15.28 -13.19
C ASP A 45 7.13 15.28 -12.35
N ILE A 46 7.13 14.85 -11.08
CA ILE A 46 8.33 15.01 -10.20
C ILE A 46 8.48 13.89 -9.16
N ALA A 47 7.47 13.70 -8.31
CA ALA A 47 7.43 12.65 -7.31
C ALA A 47 5.97 12.31 -7.00
N THR A 48 5.65 11.01 -6.98
CA THR A 48 4.29 10.57 -6.66
C THR A 48 4.23 10.20 -5.20
N VAL A 49 3.53 11.01 -4.40
CA VAL A 49 3.26 10.73 -2.98
C VAL A 49 1.92 10.03 -2.88
N LEU A 50 1.96 8.77 -2.46
CA LEU A 50 0.78 7.94 -2.21
C LEU A 50 0.43 8.03 -0.73
N LYS A 51 -0.73 8.62 -0.47
CA LYS A 51 -1.29 8.78 0.86
C LYS A 51 -2.45 7.80 1.08
N PRO A 52 -2.69 7.39 2.33
CA PRO A 52 -3.89 6.63 2.67
C PRO A 52 -5.15 7.43 2.30
N SER A 53 -6.17 6.73 1.83
CA SER A 53 -7.42 7.32 1.38
C SER A 53 -8.20 7.96 2.54
N LEU A 54 -8.39 9.28 2.47
CA LEU A 54 -9.22 10.04 3.41
C LEU A 54 -10.69 9.57 3.39
N ARG A 55 -11.17 9.02 2.28
CA ARG A 55 -12.55 8.53 2.15
C ARG A 55 -12.87 7.44 3.15
N LYS A 56 -11.95 6.50 3.40
CA LYS A 56 -12.14 5.41 4.37
C LYS A 56 -12.23 5.95 5.80
N GLN A 57 -11.42 6.97 6.12
CA GLN A 57 -11.46 7.65 7.42
C GLN A 57 -12.77 8.43 7.61
N LEU A 58 -13.24 9.14 6.57
CA LEU A 58 -14.52 9.86 6.61
C LEU A 58 -15.72 8.94 6.77
N VAL A 59 -15.78 7.82 6.03
CA VAL A 59 -16.87 6.84 6.15
C VAL A 59 -16.86 6.18 7.52
N GLY A 60 -15.70 5.81 8.05
CA GLY A 60 -15.60 5.27 9.41
C GLY A 60 -15.98 6.30 10.48
N GLY A 61 -15.61 7.57 10.29
CA GLY A 61 -16.04 8.67 11.16
C GLY A 61 -17.56 8.89 11.14
N LEU A 62 -18.19 8.84 9.96
CA LEU A 62 -19.64 8.92 9.83
C LEU A 62 -20.34 7.74 10.54
N ASN A 63 -19.80 6.53 10.43
CA ASN A 63 -20.33 5.36 11.12
C ASN A 63 -20.24 5.46 12.65
N LEU A 64 -19.33 6.28 13.20
CA LEU A 64 -19.24 6.52 14.64
C LEU A 64 -20.31 7.49 15.17
N LEU A 65 -20.94 8.30 14.31
CA LEU A 65 -22.03 9.18 14.74
C LEU A 65 -23.24 8.39 15.25
N PHE A 66 -23.49 7.21 14.68
CA PHE A 66 -24.60 6.34 15.09
C PHE A 66 -24.48 5.85 16.54
N PRO A 67 -23.38 5.18 16.97
CA PRO A 67 -23.22 4.80 18.37
C PRO A 67 -23.14 6.02 19.29
N LEU A 68 -22.61 7.16 18.84
CA LEU A 68 -22.62 8.40 19.63
C LEU A 68 -24.05 8.88 19.93
N GLY A 69 -24.92 8.89 18.91
CA GLY A 69 -26.32 9.25 19.06
C GLY A 69 -27.08 8.31 19.98
N LEU A 70 -26.84 6.99 19.87
CA LEU A 70 -27.41 6.01 20.79
C LEU A 70 -26.93 6.20 22.23
N LEU A 71 -25.67 6.57 22.43
CA LEU A 71 -25.12 6.83 23.76
C LEU A 71 -25.78 8.06 24.41
N ILE A 72 -26.00 9.13 23.64
CA ILE A 72 -26.73 10.33 24.10
C ILE A 72 -28.16 9.97 24.47
N TYR A 73 -28.83 9.12 23.68
CA TYR A 73 -30.18 8.65 23.99
C TYR A 73 -30.21 7.83 25.28
N CYS A 74 -29.29 6.89 25.47
CA CYS A 74 -29.17 6.14 26.73
C CYS A 74 -28.93 7.06 27.93
N LEU A 75 -28.04 8.06 27.80
CA LEU A 75 -27.82 9.08 28.82
C LEU A 75 -29.11 9.85 29.16
N SER A 76 -29.90 10.22 28.15
CA SER A 76 -31.18 10.92 28.37
C SER A 76 -32.20 10.07 29.13
N LEU A 77 -32.22 8.76 28.90
CA LEU A 77 -33.08 7.82 29.63
C LEU A 77 -32.64 7.66 31.09
N MET A 78 -31.33 7.63 31.37
CA MET A 78 -30.82 7.58 32.75
C MET A 78 -31.09 8.87 33.53
N LEU A 79 -31.13 10.02 32.84
CA LEU A 79 -31.48 11.30 33.44
C LEU A 79 -32.99 11.46 33.65
N SER A 80 -33.81 10.67 32.96
CA SER A 80 -35.22 10.56 33.28
C SER A 80 -35.39 9.76 34.57
N GLU A 81 -36.37 10.07 35.41
CA GLU A 81 -36.67 9.32 36.65
C GLU A 81 -37.17 7.88 36.38
N THR A 82 -37.06 7.40 35.14
CA THR A 82 -37.48 6.07 34.71
C THR A 82 -36.26 5.14 34.69
N ASP A 83 -36.11 4.36 35.76
CA ASP A 83 -34.99 3.43 35.86
C ASP A 83 -35.23 2.21 34.95
N HIS A 84 -34.48 2.14 33.85
CA HIS A 84 -34.55 1.05 32.89
C HIS A 84 -33.29 0.20 32.99
N PRO A 85 -33.31 -0.96 33.69
CA PRO A 85 -32.12 -1.77 33.93
C PRO A 85 -31.45 -2.28 32.64
N ILE A 86 -32.17 -2.28 31.51
CA ILE A 86 -31.64 -2.62 30.19
C ILE A 86 -30.68 -1.56 29.61
N VAL A 87 -30.65 -0.35 30.16
CA VAL A 87 -29.80 0.76 29.70
C VAL A 87 -28.32 0.50 30.00
N TYR A 88 -28.01 -0.11 31.14
CA TYR A 88 -26.64 -0.45 31.55
C TYR A 88 -25.94 -1.43 30.57
N PRO A 89 -26.50 -2.60 30.23
CA PRO A 89 -25.89 -3.48 29.24
C PRO A 89 -25.91 -2.88 27.82
N ALA A 90 -26.91 -2.06 27.47
CA ALA A 90 -26.94 -1.35 26.19
C ALA A 90 -25.78 -0.35 26.06
N MET A 91 -25.48 0.43 27.11
CA MET A 91 -24.32 1.33 27.13
C MET A 91 -23.00 0.58 26.97
N LEU A 92 -22.80 -0.53 27.70
CA LEU A 92 -21.60 -1.35 27.55
C LEU A 92 -21.43 -1.87 26.11
N PHE A 93 -22.53 -2.31 25.48
CA PHE A 93 -22.52 -2.76 24.09
C PHE A 93 -22.21 -1.62 23.11
N ILE A 94 -22.80 -0.44 23.30
CA ILE A 94 -22.54 0.74 22.47
C ILE A 94 -21.08 1.20 22.60
N VAL A 95 -20.53 1.22 23.82
CA VAL A 95 -19.12 1.56 24.05
C VAL A 95 -18.20 0.53 23.40
N ALA A 96 -18.48 -0.77 23.52
CA ALA A 96 -17.68 -1.82 22.90
C ALA A 96 -17.70 -1.75 21.36
N THR A 97 -18.86 -1.50 20.76
CA THR A 97 -19.01 -1.35 19.31
C THR A 97 -18.37 -0.07 18.78
N GLY A 98 -18.55 1.05 19.48
CA GLY A 98 -17.88 2.33 19.18
C GLY A 98 -16.36 2.22 19.29
N TRP A 99 -15.86 1.56 20.34
CA TRP A 99 -14.43 1.29 20.51
C TRP A 99 -13.87 0.44 19.37
N SER A 100 -14.54 -0.66 19.02
CA SER A 100 -14.15 -1.51 17.88
C SER A 100 -14.13 -0.72 16.57
N GLY A 101 -15.13 0.14 16.33
CA GLY A 101 -15.18 1.02 15.16
C GLY A 101 -14.05 2.06 15.14
N LEU A 102 -13.72 2.65 16.29
CA LEU A 102 -12.58 3.56 16.46
C LEU A 102 -11.26 2.85 16.15
N GLN A 103 -11.06 1.63 16.66
CA GLN A 103 -9.86 0.85 16.39
C GLN A 103 -9.71 0.53 14.90
N GLN A 104 -10.80 0.21 14.20
CA GLN A 104 -10.73 -0.08 12.76
C GLN A 104 -10.52 1.18 11.90
N THR A 105 -11.04 2.34 12.33
CA THR A 105 -11.04 3.57 11.52
C THR A 105 -9.82 4.45 11.79
N PHE A 106 -9.45 4.64 13.05
CA PHE A 106 -8.48 5.65 13.49
C PHE A 106 -7.20 5.07 14.05
N ILE A 107 -7.23 3.86 14.62
CA ILE A 107 -5.98 3.20 14.99
C ILE A 107 -5.38 2.65 13.69
N PRO A 108 -4.23 3.18 13.23
CA PRO A 108 -3.63 2.68 12.03
C PRO A 108 -3.28 1.22 12.27
N GLY A 109 -3.96 0.30 11.57
CA GLY A 109 -3.41 -1.02 11.35
C GLY A 109 -2.01 -0.89 10.72
N LYS A 110 -1.25 -1.99 10.68
CA LYS A 110 0.11 -2.12 10.09
C LYS A 110 0.31 -1.59 8.65
N TYR A 111 -0.68 -0.92 8.06
CA TYR A 111 -0.86 -0.63 6.65
C TYR A 111 -1.13 0.85 6.35
N VAL A 112 -0.93 1.76 7.31
CA VAL A 112 -0.97 3.21 7.07
C VAL A 112 0.47 3.69 6.92
N PHE A 113 0.96 3.74 5.68
CA PHE A 113 2.27 4.28 5.36
C PHE A 113 2.15 5.31 4.24
N THR A 114 3.02 6.32 4.27
CA THR A 114 3.17 7.23 3.13
C THR A 114 4.27 6.67 2.25
N MET A 115 3.94 6.35 1.00
CA MET A 115 4.90 5.87 0.01
C MET A 115 5.18 6.99 -0.98
N THR A 116 6.44 7.37 -1.14
CA THR A 116 6.88 8.32 -2.16
C THR A 116 7.69 7.57 -3.21
N LEU A 117 7.29 7.69 -4.46
CA LEU A 117 8.02 7.17 -5.62
C LEU A 117 8.64 8.35 -6.34
N ASP A 118 9.95 8.34 -6.48
CA ASP A 118 10.73 9.34 -7.20
C ASP A 118 11.79 8.68 -8.08
N LYS A 119 12.60 9.48 -8.79
CA LYS A 119 13.69 8.96 -9.62
C LYS A 119 14.83 8.29 -8.85
N HIS A 120 14.94 8.52 -7.54
CA HIS A 120 15.99 7.95 -6.71
C HIS A 120 15.61 6.60 -6.12
N GLY A 121 14.32 6.37 -5.87
CA GLY A 121 13.85 5.12 -5.30
C GLY A 121 12.39 5.13 -4.82
N ILE A 122 12.14 4.20 -3.91
CA ILE A 122 10.90 4.06 -3.16
C ILE A 122 11.18 4.46 -1.72
N ARG A 123 10.53 5.52 -1.24
CA ARG A 123 10.59 5.91 0.17
C ARG A 123 9.28 5.51 0.84
N VAL A 124 9.37 4.72 1.91
CA VAL A 124 8.22 4.38 2.75
C VAL A 124 8.54 4.82 4.17
N ASN A 125 7.78 5.78 4.68
CA ASN A 125 8.05 6.42 5.97
C ASN A 125 9.51 6.95 6.01
N ASN A 126 10.37 6.37 6.86
CA ASN A 126 11.78 6.78 7.02
C ASN A 126 12.78 5.91 6.23
N GLU A 127 12.34 4.84 5.57
CA GLU A 127 13.22 3.95 4.81
C GLU A 127 13.18 4.31 3.32
N GLN A 128 14.36 4.44 2.69
CA GLN A 128 14.49 4.67 1.26
C GLN A 128 15.21 3.50 0.59
N ILE A 129 14.57 2.91 -0.42
CA ILE A 129 15.09 1.82 -1.24
C ILE A 129 15.44 2.38 -2.61
N ARG A 130 16.72 2.39 -2.98
CA ARG A 130 17.16 2.94 -4.27
C ARG A 130 16.82 1.98 -5.41
N TRP A 131 16.45 2.51 -6.58
CA TRP A 131 16.11 1.66 -7.74
C TRP A 131 17.24 0.75 -8.19
N GLN A 132 18.49 1.17 -8.02
CA GLN A 132 19.69 0.39 -8.34
C GLN A 132 19.82 -0.89 -7.49
N ASP A 133 19.24 -0.88 -6.29
CA ASP A 133 19.26 -2.02 -5.36
C ASP A 133 18.04 -2.93 -5.53
N VAL A 134 17.09 -2.55 -6.40
CA VAL A 134 15.87 -3.30 -6.67
C VAL A 134 16.09 -4.23 -7.85
N HIS A 135 16.03 -5.53 -7.61
CA HIS A 135 16.05 -6.53 -8.68
C HIS A 135 14.68 -6.59 -9.36
N GLU A 136 13.63 -6.81 -8.58
CA GLU A 136 12.30 -7.07 -9.10
C GLU A 136 11.22 -6.51 -8.17
N THR A 137 10.13 -6.08 -8.79
CA THR A 137 8.95 -5.52 -8.13
C THR A 137 7.75 -6.38 -8.51
N LEU A 138 7.04 -6.87 -7.50
CA LEU A 138 5.92 -7.79 -7.65
C LEU A 138 4.67 -7.21 -7.02
N MET A 139 3.53 -7.64 -7.53
CA MET A 139 2.20 -7.36 -7.01
C MET A 139 1.53 -8.69 -6.71
N GLN A 140 1.23 -8.92 -5.43
CA GLN A 140 0.53 -10.11 -4.98
C GLN A 140 -0.90 -9.77 -4.61
N ARG A 141 -1.84 -10.51 -5.19
CA ARG A 141 -3.25 -10.47 -4.78
C ARG A 141 -3.45 -11.49 -3.66
N LYS A 142 -3.80 -11.02 -2.46
CA LYS A 142 -4.04 -11.86 -1.29
C LYS A 142 -5.46 -11.63 -0.77
N ARG A 143 -6.20 -12.71 -0.59
CA ARG A 143 -7.49 -12.63 0.10
C ARG A 143 -7.24 -12.70 1.61
N VAL A 144 -7.62 -11.64 2.33
CA VAL A 144 -7.59 -11.62 3.79
C VAL A 144 -9.04 -11.52 4.25
N SER A 145 -9.57 -12.64 4.74
CA SER A 145 -11.00 -12.78 5.07
C SER A 145 -11.90 -12.52 3.84
N ARG A 146 -12.84 -11.58 3.92
CA ARG A 146 -13.76 -11.22 2.82
C ARG A 146 -13.17 -10.19 1.86
N ASN A 147 -12.12 -9.49 2.26
CA ASN A 147 -11.53 -8.42 1.46
C ASN A 147 -10.34 -8.93 0.65
N LEU A 148 -10.20 -8.33 -0.52
CA LEU A 148 -9.09 -8.56 -1.40
C LEU A 148 -8.03 -7.49 -1.15
N GLU A 149 -6.82 -7.91 -0.81
CA GLU A 149 -5.69 -7.04 -0.54
C GLU A 149 -4.64 -7.18 -1.64
N TYR A 150 -4.07 -6.05 -2.04
CA TYR A 150 -2.93 -6.01 -2.94
C TYR A 150 -1.67 -5.72 -2.12
N ILE A 151 -0.70 -6.61 -2.21
CA ILE A 151 0.59 -6.47 -1.54
C ILE A 151 1.63 -6.18 -2.61
N PHE A 152 2.26 -5.02 -2.50
CA PHE A 152 3.43 -4.66 -3.28
C PHE A 152 4.68 -5.22 -2.62
N VAL A 153 5.51 -5.90 -3.40
CA VAL A 153 6.72 -6.55 -2.92
C VAL A 153 7.92 -6.03 -3.68
N VAL A 154 8.90 -5.53 -2.96
CA VAL A 154 10.19 -5.08 -3.49
C VAL A 154 11.24 -6.11 -3.14
N LEU A 155 11.79 -6.79 -4.15
CA LEU A 155 12.91 -7.70 -4.02
C LEU A 155 14.21 -6.93 -4.24
N SER A 156 14.95 -6.70 -3.16
CA SER A 156 16.30 -6.16 -3.19
C SER A 156 17.34 -7.27 -3.05
N LYS A 157 18.62 -6.97 -3.30
CA LYS A 157 19.76 -7.92 -3.26
C LYS A 157 19.67 -8.87 -2.07
N ASP A 158 19.47 -8.31 -0.88
CA ASP A 158 19.50 -9.06 0.39
C ASP A 158 18.22 -8.94 1.22
N LYS A 159 17.31 -8.02 0.86
CA LYS A 159 16.10 -7.72 1.65
C LYS A 159 14.84 -7.83 0.79
N ARG A 160 13.74 -8.21 1.45
CA ARG A 160 12.38 -8.16 0.90
C ARG A 160 11.59 -7.14 1.68
N TYR A 161 10.93 -6.25 0.98
CA TYR A 161 10.00 -5.30 1.57
C TYR A 161 8.60 -5.59 1.04
N GLU A 162 7.61 -5.69 1.93
CA GLU A 162 6.22 -5.96 1.59
C GLU A 162 5.35 -4.82 2.12
N TYR A 163 4.53 -4.26 1.24
CA TYR A 163 3.73 -3.08 1.50
C TYR A 163 2.28 -3.35 1.08
N CYS A 164 1.33 -3.29 2.01
CA CYS A 164 -0.09 -3.48 1.68
C CYS A 164 -0.67 -2.20 1.09
N LEU A 165 -1.17 -2.26 -0.14
CA LEU A 165 -1.73 -1.13 -0.88
C LEU A 165 -3.23 -0.92 -0.63
N ASN A 166 -3.87 -1.72 0.24
CA ASN A 166 -5.33 -1.71 0.46
C ASN A 166 -5.89 -0.30 0.79
N ASN A 167 -5.10 0.56 1.42
CA ASN A 167 -5.54 1.91 1.79
C ASN A 167 -5.12 3.00 0.80
N ILE A 168 -4.40 2.67 -0.27
CA ILE A 168 -4.01 3.64 -1.28
C ILE A 168 -5.18 3.82 -2.25
N SER A 169 -5.54 5.07 -2.53
CA SER A 169 -6.62 5.42 -3.46
C SER A 169 -6.13 5.37 -4.91
N MET A 170 -5.56 4.25 -5.34
CA MET A 170 -5.04 4.05 -6.69
C MET A 170 -5.24 2.60 -7.11
N HIS A 171 -5.59 2.39 -8.38
CA HIS A 171 -5.77 1.04 -8.93
C HIS A 171 -4.42 0.32 -9.08
N GLU A 172 -4.38 -1.02 -8.97
CA GLU A 172 -3.12 -1.77 -9.05
C GLU A 172 -2.32 -1.53 -10.34
N ASN A 173 -3.03 -1.44 -11.47
CA ASN A 173 -2.43 -1.23 -12.79
C ASN A 173 -1.82 0.17 -12.93
N GLU A 174 -2.50 1.18 -12.38
CA GLU A 174 -1.99 2.56 -12.36
C GLU A 174 -0.75 2.66 -11.47
N PHE A 175 -0.79 2.05 -10.28
CA PHE A 175 0.35 1.98 -9.38
C PHE A 175 1.55 1.27 -10.03
N ALA A 176 1.32 0.12 -10.68
CA ALA A 176 2.35 -0.62 -11.39
C ALA A 176 2.98 0.20 -12.51
N ALA A 177 2.19 0.96 -13.27
CA ALA A 177 2.68 1.85 -14.32
C ALA A 177 3.57 2.98 -13.75
N ILE A 178 3.19 3.57 -12.61
CA ILE A 178 4.00 4.61 -11.94
C ILE A 178 5.32 4.05 -11.43
N VAL A 179 5.31 2.86 -10.80
CA VAL A 179 6.53 2.19 -10.33
C VAL A 179 7.51 1.95 -11.49
N GLU A 180 7.02 1.40 -12.60
CA GLU A 180 7.86 1.11 -13.76
C GLU A 180 8.35 2.38 -14.46
N TYR A 181 7.55 3.46 -14.47
CA TYR A 181 7.96 4.76 -14.98
C TYR A 181 9.18 5.31 -14.23
N TYR A 182 9.12 5.39 -12.89
CA TYR A 182 10.25 5.88 -12.09
C TYR A 182 11.45 4.94 -12.10
N LYS A 183 11.22 3.62 -12.15
CA LYS A 183 12.30 2.64 -12.30
C LYS A 183 13.09 2.87 -13.60
N LYS A 184 12.40 3.16 -14.72
CA LYS A 184 13.07 3.50 -15.99
C LYS A 184 13.88 4.79 -15.89
N LEU A 185 13.32 5.83 -15.26
CA LEU A 185 14.03 7.10 -15.07
C LEU A 185 15.28 6.93 -14.18
N GLY A 186 15.15 6.26 -13.04
CA GLY A 186 16.25 6.08 -12.09
C GLY A 186 17.39 5.18 -12.60
N VAL A 187 17.10 4.26 -13.53
CA VAL A 187 18.12 3.46 -14.21
C VAL A 187 18.86 4.29 -15.27
N ASN A 188 18.15 5.13 -16.02
CA ASN A 188 18.76 5.95 -17.07
C ASN A 188 19.69 7.04 -16.52
N ASP A 189 19.38 7.62 -15.35
CA ASP A 189 20.25 8.59 -14.65
C ASP A 189 21.53 7.96 -14.06
N SER A 190 21.58 6.62 -13.96
CA SER A 190 22.73 5.89 -13.38
C SER A 190 23.78 5.41 -14.40
N LEU A 191 23.51 5.58 -15.69
CA LEU A 191 24.51 5.39 -16.73
C LEU A 191 25.41 6.63 -16.77
N PRO A 192 26.74 6.50 -16.68
CA PRO A 192 27.62 7.63 -16.94
C PRO A 192 27.31 8.11 -18.36
N SER A 193 27.02 9.40 -18.51
CA SER A 193 26.89 10.03 -19.81
C SER A 193 28.22 9.85 -20.54
N THR A 194 28.29 8.86 -21.44
CA THR A 194 29.29 8.84 -22.50
C THR A 194 28.96 9.95 -23.49
N SER A 195 29.10 11.20 -23.05
CA SER A 195 29.25 12.32 -23.96
C SER A 195 30.70 12.32 -24.42
N ASN A 196 30.88 11.69 -25.57
CA ASN A 196 32.01 11.73 -26.48
C ASN A 196 33.02 12.86 -26.24
N SER A 197 34.23 12.42 -25.94
CA SER A 197 35.48 12.82 -26.58
C SER A 197 35.34 13.17 -28.07
N VAL A 198 34.95 14.40 -28.42
CA VAL A 198 35.37 15.09 -29.66
C VAL A 198 35.14 16.59 -29.41
N GLU A 199 36.08 17.31 -28.82
CA GLU A 199 36.29 18.72 -29.18
C GLU A 199 37.62 19.25 -28.63
N LYS A 200 38.37 19.88 -29.54
CA LYS A 200 39.57 20.70 -29.36
C LYS A 200 40.91 19.99 -29.23
N ASN A 201 41.20 19.24 -30.29
CA ASN A 201 42.54 19.21 -30.87
C ASN A 201 42.72 20.45 -31.80
N ILE A 202 42.69 21.67 -31.24
CA ILE A 202 43.04 22.92 -31.94
C ILE A 202 43.61 23.88 -30.88
N SER A 203 44.90 23.77 -30.58
CA SER A 203 45.73 24.86 -30.00
C SER A 203 47.16 24.39 -29.72
N GLN A 204 47.83 23.80 -30.72
CA GLN A 204 49.30 23.69 -30.73
C GLN A 204 49.83 23.85 -32.16
N ILE A 205 49.48 24.96 -32.81
CA ILE A 205 50.29 25.56 -33.87
C ILE A 205 50.18 27.07 -33.67
N GLN A 206 51.12 27.63 -32.91
CA GLN A 206 51.69 28.96 -33.08
C GLN A 206 52.91 29.09 -32.18
#